data_AF-A0A2E4B1S0-F1
#
_entry.id   AF-A0A2E4B1S0-F1
#
_cell.length_a   1.000
_cell.length_b   1.000
_cell.length_c   1.000
_cell.angle_alpha   90.00
_cell.angle_beta   90.00
_cell.angle_gamma   90.00
#
_symmetry.space_group_name_H-M   'P 1'
#
loop_
_entity.id
_entity.type
_entity.pdbx_description
1 polymer ?
#
loop_
_entity_poly.entity_id
_entity_poly.type
_entity_poly.pdbx_seq_one_letter_code
_entity_poly.pdbx_strand_id
1 'polypeptide(L)'
;MIYETKHFNAGDYIIKEGEMGKGFYILEQGELEVVRSEKVLNEINLKGAMFGELSELLMAKRDASIRAKTNASVKFFDMGLHTFVEENPKFAVKMIRNLGRRLSRMNAVAIQGNTQNDILKSISASCSTEEEGQKVRILVIDDKPMIIEQIKGFAEEPGWLVEGTGNIASAVSLSESKEYNAFIISSSLPDDGAIELRRKLKSNSKFSNVPVVAMVIKGDDPAVKRVTDSGFSHIIFKPLDKNKVSTVLYDVLELDASDQYFDLEENVLLFRVPKITTTELLEEIKDSYSGRLHSTINDGIENIVIDLSEIDEAGEDSVELVGEFAELIEEMGSPFKLAFVVTGEDSEMWRNLDGCEEAEIFESIEDAKSQMS
;
A
#
# COMPACT_ATOMS: atom_id res chain seq x y z
N MET A 1 27.76 -4.07 19.26
CA MET A 1 26.35 -4.19 18.83
C MET A 1 25.78 -2.78 18.73
N ILE A 2 24.97 -2.51 17.71
CA ILE A 2 24.44 -1.16 17.38
C ILE A 2 23.22 -0.80 18.26
N TYR A 3 22.70 -1.79 19.01
CA TYR A 3 21.57 -1.65 19.94
C TYR A 3 21.71 -2.56 21.17
N GLU A 4 20.90 -2.31 22.19
CA GLU A 4 20.69 -3.13 23.39
C GLU A 4 19.25 -3.65 23.42
N THR A 5 19.04 -4.97 23.54
CA THR A 5 17.69 -5.53 23.72
C THR A 5 17.26 -5.41 25.19
N LYS A 6 16.09 -4.82 25.42
CA LYS A 6 15.49 -4.60 26.75
C LYS A 6 14.15 -5.31 26.85
N HIS A 7 13.90 -5.91 28.01
CA HIS A 7 12.66 -6.64 28.30
C HIS A 7 11.87 -5.91 29.39
N PHE A 8 10.56 -5.88 29.23
CA PHE A 8 9.62 -5.18 30.09
C PHE A 8 8.43 -6.10 30.39
N ASN A 9 7.95 -6.08 31.63
CA ASN A 9 6.73 -6.79 31.99
C ASN A 9 5.51 -5.93 31.67
N ALA A 10 4.34 -6.55 31.55
CA ALA A 10 3.08 -5.83 31.46
C ALA A 10 2.94 -4.80 32.60
N GLY A 11 2.62 -3.56 32.23
CA GLY A 11 2.52 -2.41 33.12
C GLY A 11 3.80 -1.58 33.26
N ASP A 12 4.97 -2.07 32.84
CA ASP A 12 6.23 -1.35 32.96
C ASP A 12 6.29 -0.15 31.99
N TYR A 13 6.85 0.97 32.46
CA TYR A 13 7.09 2.15 31.62
C TYR A 13 8.43 2.02 30.90
N ILE A 14 8.39 2.10 29.58
CA ILE A 14 9.56 2.09 28.70
C ILE A 14 10.09 3.51 28.49
N ILE A 15 9.17 4.46 28.34
CA ILE A 15 9.44 5.91 28.22
C ILE A 15 8.47 6.63 29.14
N LYS A 16 8.93 7.69 29.84
CA LYS A 16 8.04 8.58 30.58
C LYS A 16 7.93 9.95 29.94
N GLU A 17 6.71 10.49 29.97
CA GLU A 17 6.40 11.85 29.55
C GLU A 17 7.28 12.86 30.29
N GLY A 18 7.81 13.85 29.56
CA GLY A 18 8.64 14.92 30.11
C GLY A 18 10.12 14.59 30.29
N GLU A 19 10.55 13.34 30.05
CA GLU A 19 11.97 12.98 30.07
C GLU A 19 12.72 13.58 28.87
N MET A 20 14.03 13.81 29.03
CA MET A 20 14.90 14.12 27.90
C MET A 20 15.22 12.81 27.16
N GLY A 21 14.83 12.73 25.89
CA GLY A 21 15.13 11.55 25.07
C GLY A 21 16.63 11.40 24.82
N LYS A 22 17.15 10.18 25.00
CA LYS A 22 18.47 9.75 24.54
C LYS A 22 18.24 8.52 23.68
N GLY A 23 18.21 8.71 22.37
CA GLY A 23 17.93 7.65 21.42
C GLY A 23 16.48 7.20 21.34
N PHE A 24 16.27 6.12 20.60
CA PHE A 24 14.97 5.59 20.21
C PHE A 24 14.89 4.07 20.38
N TYR A 25 13.67 3.55 20.21
CA TYR A 25 13.37 2.14 20.41
C TYR A 25 12.69 1.55 19.18
N ILE A 26 12.87 0.25 18.99
CA ILE A 26 12.14 -0.57 18.01
C ILE A 26 11.51 -1.75 18.75
N LEU A 27 10.20 -1.95 18.58
CA LEU A 27 9.48 -3.08 19.15
C LEU A 27 9.90 -4.40 18.50
N GLU A 28 10.36 -5.39 19.27
CA GLU A 28 10.60 -6.75 18.76
C GLU A 28 9.43 -7.68 19.02
N GLN A 29 8.81 -7.58 20.21
CA GLN A 29 7.72 -8.44 20.65
C GLN A 29 6.89 -7.75 21.72
N GLY A 30 5.59 -8.06 21.78
CA GLY A 30 4.65 -7.54 22.76
C GLY A 30 3.81 -6.38 22.23
N GLU A 31 2.94 -5.85 23.10
CA GLU A 31 2.07 -4.71 22.81
C GLU A 31 2.39 -3.58 23.77
N LEU A 32 2.39 -2.34 23.27
CA LEU A 32 2.63 -1.14 24.04
C LEU A 32 1.45 -0.17 23.93
N GLU A 33 1.29 0.68 24.93
CA GLU A 33 0.32 1.77 24.97
C GLU A 33 1.05 3.12 25.02
N VAL A 34 0.57 4.07 24.22
CA VAL A 34 0.94 5.48 24.28
C VAL A 34 0.04 6.17 25.28
N VAL A 35 0.60 6.63 26.40
CA VAL A 35 -0.15 7.23 27.51
C VAL A 35 0.26 8.69 27.68
N ARG A 36 -0.71 9.60 27.71
CA ARG A 36 -0.48 11.01 28.03
C ARG A 36 -1.48 11.46 29.08
N SER A 37 -1.02 12.09 30.15
CA SER A 37 -1.91 12.55 31.24
C SER A 37 -2.89 11.47 31.71
N GLU A 38 -2.39 10.24 31.94
CA GLU A 38 -3.16 9.05 32.35
C GLU A 38 -4.20 8.52 31.35
N LYS A 39 -4.30 9.09 30.15
CA LYS A 39 -5.18 8.60 29.08
C LYS A 39 -4.38 7.81 28.05
N VAL A 40 -4.86 6.62 27.69
CA VAL A 40 -4.35 5.85 26.55
C VAL A 40 -4.79 6.56 25.27
N LEU A 41 -3.81 7.01 24.49
CA LEU A 41 -4.02 7.71 23.22
C LEU A 41 -3.96 6.77 22.02
N ASN A 42 -3.11 5.75 22.08
CA ASN A 42 -2.89 4.81 20.99
C ASN A 42 -2.19 3.55 21.49
N GLU A 43 -2.14 2.52 20.64
CA GLU A 43 -1.38 1.29 20.87
C GLU A 43 -0.27 1.13 19.82
N ILE A 44 0.80 0.42 20.21
CA ILE A 44 1.90 0.03 19.34
C ILE A 44 2.03 -1.49 19.45
N ASN A 45 1.55 -2.19 18.43
CA ASN A 45 1.48 -3.65 18.38
C ASN A 45 2.22 -4.25 17.16
N LEU A 46 2.71 -3.40 16.25
CA LEU A 46 3.46 -3.85 15.07
C LEU A 46 4.93 -4.10 15.43
N LYS A 47 5.40 -5.34 15.25
CA LYS A 47 6.82 -5.69 15.31
C LYS A 47 7.62 -4.83 14.31
N GLY A 48 8.74 -4.29 14.75
CA GLY A 48 9.54 -3.34 13.99
C GLY A 48 9.06 -1.88 14.08
N ALA A 49 7.96 -1.59 14.79
CA ALA A 49 7.52 -0.23 15.01
C ALA A 49 8.56 0.55 15.83
N MET A 50 8.96 1.71 15.29
CA MET A 50 9.80 2.66 15.98
C MET A 50 8.97 3.57 16.90
N PHE A 51 9.54 3.90 18.05
CA PHE A 51 8.98 4.87 18.96
C PHE A 51 10.04 5.61 19.76
N GLY A 52 9.71 6.82 20.17
CA GLY A 52 10.60 7.70 20.91
C GLY A 52 11.59 8.50 20.03
N GLU A 53 11.48 8.41 18.73
CA GLU A 53 12.28 9.18 17.77
C GLU A 53 11.98 10.68 17.83
N LEU A 54 10.75 11.07 18.15
CA LEU A 54 10.27 12.46 18.03
C LEU A 54 10.94 13.44 19.01
N SER A 55 11.27 13.00 20.22
CA SER A 55 11.96 13.86 21.19
C SER A 55 13.33 14.30 20.66
N GLU A 56 13.98 13.41 19.92
CA GLU A 56 15.28 13.68 19.34
C GLU A 56 15.15 14.54 18.08
N LEU A 57 14.23 14.17 17.18
CA LEU A 57 13.97 14.89 15.93
C LEU A 57 13.55 16.35 16.16
N LEU A 58 12.69 16.59 17.16
CA LEU A 58 12.15 17.90 17.47
C LEU A 58 12.95 18.65 18.54
N MET A 59 14.05 18.06 19.04
CA MET A 59 14.83 18.58 20.17
C MET A 59 13.94 18.98 21.37
N ALA A 60 12.96 18.11 21.68
CA ALA A 60 11.95 18.33 22.70
C ALA A 60 11.97 17.20 23.74
N LYS A 61 11.31 17.43 24.88
CA LYS A 61 11.06 16.36 25.86
C LYS A 61 10.11 15.31 25.27
N ARG A 62 10.12 14.10 25.82
CA ARG A 62 9.16 13.03 25.48
C ARG A 62 7.72 13.56 25.63
N ASP A 63 6.94 13.56 24.55
CA ASP A 63 5.58 14.14 24.52
C ASP A 63 4.52 13.24 25.17
N ALA A 64 4.79 11.93 25.24
CA ALA A 64 3.95 10.92 25.86
C ALA A 64 4.81 9.84 26.52
N SER A 65 4.21 9.12 27.46
CA SER A 65 4.78 7.89 28.04
C SER A 65 4.48 6.71 27.13
N ILE A 66 5.36 5.70 27.14
CA ILE A 66 5.13 4.40 26.52
C ILE A 66 5.13 3.36 27.63
N ARG A 67 4.04 2.62 27.76
CA ARG A 67 3.86 1.57 28.76
C ARG A 67 3.66 0.23 28.07
N ALA A 68 4.31 -0.81 28.56
CA ALA A 68 4.08 -2.16 28.09
C ALA A 68 2.67 -2.62 28.50
N LYS A 69 1.84 -3.02 27.53
CA LYS A 69 0.51 -3.59 27.75
C LYS A 69 0.60 -5.08 28.05
N THR A 70 1.48 -5.77 27.33
CA THR A 70 1.90 -7.15 27.58
C THR A 70 3.40 -7.21 27.88
N ASN A 71 3.93 -8.40 28.20
CA ASN A 71 5.39 -8.55 28.28
C ASN A 71 6.01 -8.23 26.92
N ALA A 72 6.98 -7.32 26.90
CA ALA A 72 7.51 -6.76 25.67
C ALA A 72 9.04 -6.82 25.63
N SER A 73 9.57 -7.02 24.43
CA SER A 73 11.00 -6.93 24.12
C SER A 73 11.22 -5.83 23.07
N VAL A 74 12.21 -4.98 23.28
CA VAL A 74 12.49 -3.82 22.44
C VAL A 74 14.00 -3.66 22.22
N LYS A 75 14.40 -3.25 21.01
CA LYS A 75 15.77 -2.80 20.74
C LYS A 75 15.90 -1.33 21.08
N PHE A 76 16.83 -1.01 21.95
CA PHE A 76 17.20 0.37 22.30
C PHE A 76 18.47 0.78 21.56
N PHE A 77 18.39 1.90 20.84
CA PHE A 77 19.51 2.49 20.12
C PHE A 77 19.98 3.74 20.86
N ASP A 78 21.12 3.65 21.54
CA ASP A 78 21.76 4.79 22.23
C ASP A 78 22.61 5.59 21.25
N MET A 79 21.97 6.04 20.17
CA MET A 79 22.58 6.89 19.15
C MET A 79 21.54 7.84 18.59
N GLY A 80 22.03 8.90 17.96
CA GLY A 80 21.15 9.83 17.32
C GLY A 80 20.46 9.25 16.09
N LEU A 81 19.19 9.57 15.89
CA LEU A 81 18.41 9.22 14.72
C LEU A 81 19.10 9.67 13.42
N HIS A 82 19.75 10.83 13.44
CA HIS A 82 20.53 11.34 12.32
C HIS A 82 21.66 10.39 11.93
N THR A 83 22.47 9.97 12.90
CA THR A 83 23.56 9.00 12.69
C THR A 83 23.04 7.66 12.20
N PHE A 84 21.94 7.18 12.79
CA PHE A 84 21.30 5.94 12.36
C PHE A 84 20.83 5.99 10.90
N VAL A 85 20.28 7.13 10.48
CA VAL A 85 19.82 7.38 9.10
C VAL A 85 20.98 7.51 8.12
N GLU A 86 22.08 8.18 8.50
CA GLU A 86 23.29 8.27 7.67
C GLU A 86 23.90 6.90 7.39
N GLU A 87 23.93 6.03 8.40
CA GLU A 87 24.41 4.65 8.28
C GLU A 87 23.39 3.73 7.57
N ASN A 88 22.10 4.08 7.57
CA ASN A 88 21.03 3.28 6.99
C ASN A 88 20.06 4.12 6.12
N PRO A 89 20.47 4.62 4.93
CA PRO A 89 19.67 5.56 4.13
C PRO A 89 18.32 5.01 3.67
N LYS A 90 18.23 3.70 3.39
CA LYS A 90 16.96 3.02 3.04
C LYS A 90 15.93 3.11 4.18
N PHE A 91 16.40 3.18 5.43
CA PHE A 91 15.55 3.30 6.61
C PHE A 91 14.88 4.68 6.71
N ALA A 92 15.58 5.74 6.28
CA ALA A 92 15.08 7.11 6.28
C ALA A 92 13.79 7.24 5.46
N VAL A 93 13.76 6.61 4.29
CA VAL A 93 12.60 6.61 3.40
C VAL A 93 11.40 5.91 4.06
N LYS A 94 11.64 4.75 4.70
CA LYS A 94 10.60 4.00 5.44
C LYS A 94 10.04 4.81 6.62
N MET A 95 10.90 5.57 7.31
CA MET A 95 10.50 6.45 8.41
C MET A 95 9.67 7.65 7.93
N ILE A 96 10.12 8.35 6.89
CA ILE A 96 9.42 9.49 6.29
C ILE A 96 8.02 9.08 5.82
N ARG A 97 7.90 7.92 5.14
CA ARG A 97 6.61 7.38 4.70
C ARG A 97 5.69 7.07 5.89
N ASN A 98 6.20 6.43 6.94
CA ASN A 98 5.39 6.09 8.12
C ASN A 98 4.91 7.33 8.90
N LEU A 99 5.76 8.34 9.06
CA LEU A 99 5.38 9.61 9.69
C LEU A 99 4.39 10.40 8.81
N GLY A 100 4.60 10.42 7.49
CA GLY A 100 3.67 10.99 6.51
C GLY A 100 2.28 10.35 6.59
N ARG A 101 2.21 9.01 6.59
CA ARG A 101 0.96 8.25 6.76
C ARG A 101 0.23 8.60 8.07
N ARG A 102 0.95 8.67 9.19
CA ARG A 102 0.38 9.06 10.49
C ARG A 102 -0.16 10.48 10.48
N LEU A 103 0.59 11.43 9.91
CA LEU A 103 0.17 12.83 9.79
C LEU A 103 -1.06 12.98 8.90
N SER A 104 -1.12 12.28 7.77
CA SER A 104 -2.28 12.27 6.86
C SER A 104 -3.52 11.71 7.53
N ARG A 105 -3.41 10.60 8.29
CA ARG A 105 -4.53 10.02 9.06
C ARG A 105 -5.03 10.98 10.14
N MET A 106 -4.14 11.62 10.88
CA MET A 106 -4.51 12.61 11.90
C MET A 106 -5.19 13.84 11.28
N ASN A 107 -4.71 14.32 10.14
CA ASN A 107 -5.32 15.43 9.43
C ASN A 107 -6.71 15.08 8.87
N ALA A 108 -6.92 13.85 8.37
CA ALA A 108 -8.22 13.39 7.89
C ALA A 108 -9.28 13.39 9.01
N VAL A 109 -8.91 12.94 10.21
CA VAL A 109 -9.79 12.97 11.39
C VAL A 109 -10.06 14.41 11.87
N ALA A 110 -9.06 15.30 11.82
CA ALA A 110 -9.22 16.71 12.16
C ALA A 110 -10.14 17.46 11.18
N ILE A 111 -10.13 17.07 9.89
CA ILE A 111 -11.04 17.61 8.87
C ILE A 111 -12.48 17.12 9.11
N GLN A 112 -12.68 15.85 9.48
CA GLN A 112 -14.01 15.31 9.84
C GLN A 112 -14.59 15.91 11.13
N GLY A 113 -13.75 16.29 12.11
CA GLY A 113 -14.18 16.94 13.35
C GLY A 113 -14.78 18.34 13.14
N ASN A 114 -14.45 19.02 12.04
CA ASN A 114 -15.00 20.34 11.71
C ASN A 114 -16.33 20.28 10.95
N THR A 115 -16.66 19.16 10.29
CA THR A 115 -17.91 18.99 9.52
C THR A 115 -19.12 18.67 10.39
N GLN A 116 -18.94 18.33 11.67
CA GLN A 116 -20.04 18.02 12.58
C GLN A 116 -20.85 19.26 13.01
N ASN A 117 -20.46 20.47 12.57
CA ASN A 117 -21.28 21.69 12.72
C ASN A 117 -22.22 21.97 11.53
N ASP A 118 -22.20 21.17 10.46
CA ASP A 118 -23.08 21.34 9.29
C ASP A 118 -24.36 20.46 9.33
N ILE A 119 -24.74 19.98 10.53
CA ILE A 119 -25.92 19.16 10.84
C ILE A 119 -27.27 19.75 10.34
N LEU A 120 -27.31 20.97 9.81
CA LEU A 120 -28.55 21.68 9.48
C LEU A 120 -28.82 21.99 7.99
N LYS A 121 -27.95 21.64 7.03
CA LYS A 121 -28.10 22.18 5.65
C LYS A 121 -28.59 21.27 4.52
N SER A 122 -28.74 19.96 4.68
CA SER A 122 -29.32 19.17 3.58
C SER A 122 -30.04 17.92 4.04
N ILE A 123 -31.04 18.12 4.88
CA ILE A 123 -32.19 17.21 5.09
C ILE A 123 -33.12 17.19 3.84
N SER A 124 -32.70 17.72 2.68
CA SER A 124 -33.63 18.05 1.58
C SER A 124 -33.16 17.70 0.16
N ALA A 125 -32.44 16.60 -0.05
CA ALA A 125 -32.29 16.05 -1.42
C ALA A 125 -32.00 14.55 -1.42
N SER A 126 -33.07 13.77 -1.15
CA SER A 126 -33.42 12.48 -1.77
C SER A 126 -32.42 11.30 -1.75
N CYS A 127 -32.84 10.28 -1.01
CA CYS A 127 -32.51 8.85 -1.09
C CYS A 127 -31.97 8.34 -2.44
N SER A 128 -30.82 7.67 -2.37
CA SER A 128 -30.64 6.32 -2.87
C SER A 128 -29.54 5.63 -2.07
N THR A 129 -29.89 4.50 -1.51
CA THR A 129 -29.03 3.50 -0.86
C THR A 129 -28.07 2.91 -1.89
N GLU A 130 -26.77 2.90 -1.60
CA GLU A 130 -25.82 1.85 -1.97
C GLU A 130 -24.46 2.17 -1.30
N GLU A 131 -23.91 1.17 -0.61
CA GLU A 131 -22.58 1.20 -0.02
C GLU A 131 -21.53 1.17 -1.13
N GLU A 132 -21.18 2.32 -1.71
CA GLU A 132 -19.98 2.41 -2.56
C GLU A 132 -18.76 2.67 -1.69
N GLY A 133 -17.95 1.62 -1.49
CA GLY A 133 -16.53 1.79 -1.23
C GLY A 133 -15.96 2.79 -2.23
N GLN A 134 -15.14 3.72 -1.76
CA GLN A 134 -14.72 4.91 -2.50
C GLN A 134 -13.94 4.50 -3.77
N LYS A 135 -14.63 4.38 -4.93
CA LYS A 135 -14.03 3.97 -6.20
C LYS A 135 -12.91 4.92 -6.61
N VAL A 136 -11.72 4.34 -6.86
CA VAL A 136 -10.54 5.06 -7.37
C VAL A 136 -10.89 5.72 -8.70
N ARG A 137 -10.72 7.05 -8.80
CA ARG A 137 -10.93 7.81 -10.02
C ARG A 137 -9.62 8.46 -10.50
N ILE A 138 -9.29 8.25 -11.77
CA ILE A 138 -8.06 8.76 -12.39
C ILE A 138 -8.43 9.66 -13.57
N LEU A 139 -7.75 10.81 -13.69
CA LEU A 139 -7.87 11.67 -14.86
C LEU A 139 -6.62 11.60 -15.73
N VAL A 140 -6.78 11.21 -16.99
CA VAL A 140 -5.71 11.13 -17.99
C VAL A 140 -5.80 12.31 -18.95
N ILE A 141 -4.67 12.99 -19.16
CA ILE A 141 -4.55 14.14 -20.05
C ILE A 141 -3.55 13.82 -21.16
N ASP A 142 -4.06 13.49 -22.34
CA ASP A 142 -3.27 13.19 -23.54
C ASP A 142 -4.06 13.54 -24.80
N ASP A 143 -3.43 14.24 -25.75
CA ASP A 143 -4.04 14.65 -27.01
C ASP A 143 -4.34 13.47 -27.95
N LYS A 144 -3.75 12.30 -27.70
CA LYS A 144 -3.97 11.07 -28.46
C LYS A 144 -5.01 10.19 -27.76
N PRO A 145 -6.23 10.06 -28.31
CA PRO A 145 -7.29 9.25 -27.70
C PRO A 145 -6.89 7.80 -27.45
N MET A 146 -6.04 7.21 -28.30
CA MET A 146 -5.56 5.84 -28.13
C MET A 146 -4.79 5.63 -26.81
N ILE A 147 -4.03 6.63 -26.35
CA ILE A 147 -3.29 6.54 -25.08
C ILE A 147 -4.28 6.53 -23.90
N ILE A 148 -5.32 7.37 -23.97
CA ILE A 148 -6.40 7.40 -22.97
C ILE A 148 -7.09 6.03 -22.90
N GLU A 149 -7.47 5.46 -24.04
CA GLU A 149 -8.15 4.16 -24.09
C GLU A 149 -7.25 3.02 -23.61
N GLN A 150 -5.93 3.07 -23.85
CA GLN A 150 -4.99 2.10 -23.29
C GLN A 150 -4.96 2.15 -21.75
N ILE A 151 -4.87 3.34 -21.15
CA ILE A 151 -4.88 3.49 -19.69
C ILE A 151 -6.23 3.05 -19.10
N LYS A 152 -7.34 3.35 -19.78
CA LYS A 152 -8.66 2.83 -19.39
C LYS A 152 -8.67 1.31 -19.35
N GLY A 153 -8.21 0.65 -20.41
CA GLY A 153 -8.15 -0.81 -20.46
C GLY A 153 -7.28 -1.43 -19.37
N PHE A 154 -6.19 -0.77 -18.95
CA PHE A 154 -5.36 -1.25 -17.84
C PHE A 154 -6.04 -1.10 -16.47
N ALA A 155 -7.03 -0.21 -16.37
CA ALA A 155 -7.74 0.11 -15.14
C ALA A 155 -9.10 -0.62 -15.00
N GLU A 156 -9.55 -1.35 -16.04
CA GLU A 156 -10.80 -2.11 -16.02
C GLU A 156 -10.75 -3.26 -15.00
N GLU A 157 -9.69 -4.05 -15.02
CA GLU A 157 -9.50 -5.20 -14.13
C GLU A 157 -9.46 -4.80 -12.65
N PRO A 158 -8.71 -3.75 -12.22
CA PRO A 158 -8.81 -3.19 -10.86
C PRO A 158 -10.13 -2.48 -10.52
N GLY A 159 -11.05 -2.32 -11.49
CA GLY A 159 -12.31 -1.60 -11.30
C GLY A 159 -12.17 -0.08 -11.11
N TRP A 160 -11.07 0.54 -11.55
CA TRP A 160 -10.84 1.97 -11.39
C TRP A 160 -11.53 2.79 -12.48
N LEU A 161 -12.07 3.95 -12.10
CA LEU A 161 -12.76 4.86 -13.00
C LEU A 161 -11.78 5.82 -13.69
N VAL A 162 -11.45 5.55 -14.94
CA VAL A 162 -10.57 6.41 -15.74
C VAL A 162 -11.36 7.33 -16.66
N GLU A 163 -11.20 8.63 -16.46
CA GLU A 163 -11.68 9.67 -17.37
C GLU A 163 -10.50 10.26 -18.16
N GLY A 164 -10.75 10.67 -19.40
CA GLY A 164 -9.70 11.17 -20.28
C GLY A 164 -10.07 12.46 -20.98
N THR A 165 -9.08 13.32 -21.19
CA THR A 165 -9.24 14.55 -21.96
C THR A 165 -8.00 14.90 -22.77
N GLY A 166 -8.20 15.52 -23.93
CA GLY A 166 -7.13 15.89 -24.85
C GLY A 166 -6.49 17.25 -24.61
N ASN A 167 -6.98 18.04 -23.65
CA ASN A 167 -6.50 19.41 -23.47
C ASN A 167 -6.62 19.90 -22.02
N ILE A 168 -5.88 20.97 -21.72
CA ILE A 168 -5.74 21.54 -20.38
C ILE A 168 -7.04 22.18 -19.89
N ALA A 169 -7.78 22.87 -20.76
CA ALA A 169 -9.00 23.59 -20.37
C ALA A 169 -10.11 22.63 -19.89
N SER A 170 -10.29 21.53 -20.63
CA SER A 170 -11.20 20.45 -20.25
C SER A 170 -10.72 19.74 -18.97
N ALA A 171 -9.41 19.54 -18.80
CA ALA A 171 -8.86 18.97 -17.57
C ALA A 171 -9.18 19.81 -16.32
N VAL A 172 -9.03 21.14 -16.42
CA VAL A 172 -9.39 22.06 -15.33
C VAL A 172 -10.89 22.00 -15.04
N SER A 173 -11.74 22.04 -16.06
CA SER A 173 -13.21 21.98 -15.90
C SER A 173 -13.66 20.67 -15.23
N LEU A 174 -13.04 19.53 -15.60
CA LEU A 174 -13.30 18.23 -14.97
C LEU A 174 -12.83 18.21 -13.51
N SER A 175 -11.66 18.78 -13.23
CA SER A 175 -11.10 18.87 -11.89
C SER A 175 -11.93 19.79 -10.96
N GLU A 176 -12.67 20.76 -11.51
CA GLU A 176 -13.58 21.58 -10.72
C GLU A 176 -14.88 20.84 -10.34
N SER A 177 -15.38 19.99 -11.25
CA SER A 177 -16.66 19.29 -11.09
C SER A 177 -16.56 17.94 -10.37
N LYS A 178 -15.40 17.28 -10.40
CA LYS A 178 -15.19 15.94 -9.83
C LYS A 178 -13.91 15.86 -9.01
N GLU A 179 -13.83 14.85 -8.15
CA GLU A 179 -12.62 14.52 -7.39
C GLU A 179 -11.90 13.33 -8.02
N TYR A 180 -10.57 13.35 -7.96
CA TYR A 180 -9.68 12.36 -8.55
C TYR A 180 -8.61 11.97 -7.54
N ASN A 181 -8.23 10.69 -7.56
CA ASN A 181 -7.21 10.09 -6.72
C ASN A 181 -5.81 10.15 -7.36
N ALA A 182 -5.74 10.31 -8.68
CA ALA A 182 -4.49 10.57 -9.40
C ALA A 182 -4.74 11.31 -10.71
N PHE A 183 -3.73 12.06 -11.17
CA PHE A 183 -3.68 12.67 -12.49
C PHE A 183 -2.52 12.09 -13.28
N ILE A 184 -2.75 11.75 -14.56
CA ILE A 184 -1.71 11.31 -15.48
C ILE A 184 -1.64 12.31 -16.63
N ILE A 185 -0.52 13.01 -16.79
CA ILE A 185 -0.38 14.12 -17.73
C ILE A 185 0.71 13.80 -18.76
N SER A 186 0.36 13.86 -20.05
CA SER A 186 1.33 13.78 -21.13
C SER A 186 2.29 14.97 -21.12
N SER A 187 3.59 14.69 -21.13
CA SER A 187 4.63 15.70 -21.34
C SER A 187 4.69 16.22 -22.78
N SER A 188 4.00 15.58 -23.72
CA SER A 188 3.92 16.00 -25.12
C SER A 188 2.96 17.17 -25.36
N LEU A 189 2.28 17.65 -24.31
CA LEU A 189 1.46 18.86 -24.39
C LEU A 189 2.34 20.07 -24.74
N PRO A 190 1.87 20.99 -25.61
CA PRO A 190 2.65 22.15 -26.04
C PRO A 190 2.96 23.13 -24.90
N ASP A 191 4.00 23.96 -25.09
CA ASP A 191 4.35 25.13 -24.28
C ASP A 191 4.44 24.88 -22.75
N ASP A 192 5.09 23.79 -22.32
CA ASP A 192 5.17 23.37 -20.91
C ASP A 192 3.81 23.17 -20.23
N GLY A 193 2.76 22.95 -21.02
CA GLY A 193 1.38 22.85 -20.55
C GLY A 193 1.15 21.79 -19.45
N ALA A 194 1.96 20.72 -19.46
CA ALA A 194 1.94 19.70 -18.41
C ALA A 194 2.33 20.27 -17.03
N ILE A 195 3.38 21.09 -16.99
CA ILE A 195 3.89 21.71 -15.76
C ILE A 195 2.91 22.77 -15.27
N GLU A 196 2.36 23.57 -16.17
CA GLU A 196 1.36 24.58 -15.82
C GLU A 196 0.09 23.94 -15.23
N LEU A 197 -0.41 22.87 -15.85
CA LEU A 197 -1.55 22.12 -15.36
C LEU A 197 -1.27 21.51 -13.99
N ARG A 198 -0.11 20.88 -13.79
CA ARG A 198 0.29 20.36 -12.47
C ARG A 198 0.27 21.47 -11.43
N ARG A 199 0.85 22.64 -11.72
CA ARG A 199 0.87 23.78 -10.79
C ARG A 199 -0.54 24.23 -10.42
N LYS A 200 -1.45 24.32 -11.40
CA LYS A 200 -2.86 24.65 -11.18
C LYS A 200 -3.55 23.63 -10.29
N LEU A 201 -3.39 22.34 -10.58
CA LEU A 201 -3.94 21.25 -9.77
C LEU A 201 -3.42 21.31 -8.33
N LYS A 202 -2.10 21.47 -8.13
CA LYS A 202 -1.48 21.56 -6.81
C LYS A 202 -1.86 22.83 -6.02
N SER A 203 -2.26 23.90 -6.70
CA SER A 203 -2.79 25.11 -6.05
C SER A 203 -4.25 24.96 -5.59
N ASN A 204 -4.97 23.97 -6.10
CA ASN A 204 -6.33 23.65 -5.67
C ASN A 204 -6.27 22.83 -4.37
N SER A 205 -6.97 23.29 -3.33
CA SER A 205 -6.97 22.61 -2.02
C SER A 205 -7.50 21.18 -2.07
N LYS A 206 -8.32 20.82 -3.07
CA LYS A 206 -8.79 19.44 -3.29
C LYS A 206 -7.68 18.50 -3.75
N PHE A 207 -6.66 19.01 -4.45
CA PHE A 207 -5.66 18.20 -5.15
C PHE A 207 -4.23 18.49 -4.72
N SER A 208 -4.02 19.29 -3.67
CA SER A 208 -2.67 19.64 -3.18
C SER A 208 -1.84 18.38 -2.87
N ASN A 209 -2.48 17.35 -2.30
CA ASN A 209 -1.85 16.08 -1.95
C ASN A 209 -2.08 14.97 -2.98
N VAL A 210 -2.96 15.18 -3.96
CA VAL A 210 -3.27 14.16 -4.97
C VAL A 210 -2.09 14.03 -5.94
N PRO A 211 -1.57 12.81 -6.17
CA PRO A 211 -0.40 12.62 -7.01
C PRO A 211 -0.63 13.00 -8.47
N VAL A 212 0.46 13.43 -9.12
CA VAL A 212 0.46 13.86 -10.52
C VAL A 212 1.63 13.18 -11.22
N VAL A 213 1.30 12.24 -12.10
CA VAL A 213 2.22 11.37 -12.85
C VAL A 213 2.45 11.94 -14.25
N ALA A 214 3.69 11.94 -14.72
CA ALA A 214 4.04 12.37 -16.07
C ALA A 214 4.09 11.18 -17.03
N MET A 215 3.57 11.32 -18.25
CA MET A 215 3.85 10.40 -19.35
C MET A 215 4.90 11.00 -20.29
N VAL A 216 6.03 10.32 -20.45
CA VAL A 216 7.19 10.83 -21.20
C VAL A 216 7.59 9.88 -22.32
N ILE A 217 8.05 10.41 -23.45
CA ILE A 217 8.58 9.59 -24.55
C ILE A 217 9.92 8.99 -24.10
N LYS A 218 10.10 7.67 -24.25
CA LYS A 218 11.36 7.01 -23.91
C LYS A 218 12.52 7.62 -24.73
N GLY A 219 13.57 8.04 -24.04
CA GLY A 219 14.75 8.69 -24.65
C GLY A 219 14.70 10.22 -24.70
N ASP A 220 13.62 10.85 -24.22
CA ASP A 220 13.55 12.31 -24.04
C ASP A 220 14.05 12.74 -22.65
N ASP A 221 15.36 12.61 -22.43
CA ASP A 221 16.01 12.99 -21.17
C ASP A 221 15.74 14.47 -20.77
N PRO A 222 15.70 15.43 -21.72
CA PRO A 222 15.28 16.80 -21.39
C PRO A 222 13.87 16.87 -20.81
N ALA A 223 12.89 16.14 -21.35
CA ALA A 223 11.53 16.10 -20.80
C ALA A 223 11.49 15.43 -19.43
N VAL A 224 12.21 14.32 -19.24
CA VAL A 224 12.36 13.65 -17.92
C VAL A 224 12.86 14.64 -16.89
N LYS A 225 13.93 15.39 -17.19
CA LYS A 225 14.48 16.38 -16.27
C LYS A 225 13.46 17.46 -15.92
N ARG A 226 12.75 18.01 -16.92
CA ARG A 226 11.73 19.05 -16.69
C ARG A 226 10.60 18.58 -15.76
N VAL A 227 10.08 17.37 -15.95
CA VAL A 227 8.98 16.85 -15.11
C VAL A 227 9.46 16.52 -13.69
N THR A 228 10.67 15.98 -13.55
CA THR A 228 11.28 15.71 -12.23
C THR A 228 11.50 17.01 -11.45
N ASP A 229 12.14 18.01 -12.08
CA ASP A 229 12.41 19.32 -11.45
C ASP A 229 11.10 20.07 -11.10
N SER A 230 10.01 19.75 -11.81
CA SER A 230 8.69 20.35 -11.59
C SER A 230 7.86 19.63 -10.51
N GLY A 231 8.38 18.54 -9.92
CA GLY A 231 7.78 17.83 -8.80
C GLY A 231 6.68 16.82 -9.17
N PHE A 232 6.65 16.31 -10.40
CA PHE A 232 5.81 15.14 -10.70
C PHE A 232 6.19 13.98 -9.79
N SER A 233 5.20 13.21 -9.32
CA SER A 233 5.45 12.14 -8.35
C SER A 233 6.21 10.98 -9.01
N HIS A 234 5.76 10.59 -10.21
CA HIS A 234 6.28 9.45 -10.96
C HIS A 234 6.27 9.71 -12.47
N ILE A 235 6.96 8.84 -13.19
CA ILE A 235 7.07 8.90 -14.66
C ILE A 235 6.65 7.56 -15.25
N ILE A 236 5.77 7.61 -16.24
CA ILE A 236 5.41 6.50 -17.12
C ILE A 236 6.03 6.76 -18.49
N PHE A 237 6.77 5.79 -19.02
CA PHE A 237 7.35 5.92 -20.37
C PHE A 237 6.39 5.42 -21.45
N LYS A 238 6.36 6.12 -22.58
CA LYS A 238 5.73 5.68 -23.83
C LYS A 238 6.77 4.93 -24.70
N PRO A 239 6.42 3.83 -25.39
CA PRO A 239 5.09 3.19 -25.45
C PRO A 239 4.66 2.57 -24.11
N LEU A 240 3.36 2.58 -23.85
CA LEU A 240 2.79 2.11 -22.60
C LEU A 240 2.88 0.59 -22.48
N ASP A 241 3.27 0.13 -21.31
CA ASP A 241 3.36 -1.28 -20.93
C ASP A 241 2.43 -1.48 -19.73
N LYS A 242 1.52 -2.47 -19.80
CA LYS A 242 0.47 -2.69 -18.78
C LYS A 242 1.10 -2.80 -17.39
N ASN A 243 2.09 -3.67 -17.23
CA ASN A 243 2.70 -3.97 -15.93
C ASN A 243 3.41 -2.76 -15.35
N LYS A 244 4.15 -2.01 -16.17
CA LYS A 244 4.82 -0.78 -15.70
C LYS A 244 3.84 0.32 -15.32
N VAL A 245 2.75 0.48 -16.08
CA VAL A 245 1.71 1.45 -15.76
C VAL A 245 1.02 1.06 -14.45
N SER A 246 0.61 -0.21 -14.32
CA SER A 246 -0.03 -0.71 -13.10
C SER A 246 0.89 -0.49 -11.90
N THR A 247 2.15 -0.93 -11.95
CA THR A 247 3.13 -0.73 -10.86
C THR A 247 3.20 0.73 -10.40
N VAL A 248 3.33 1.67 -11.35
CA VAL A 248 3.35 3.10 -11.03
C VAL A 248 2.04 3.54 -10.41
N LEU A 249 0.89 3.09 -10.91
CA LEU A 249 -0.41 3.50 -10.38
C LEU A 249 -0.69 2.93 -8.99
N TYR A 250 -0.33 1.69 -8.70
CA TYR A 250 -0.44 1.11 -7.36
C TYR A 250 0.44 1.85 -6.35
N ASP A 251 1.70 2.12 -6.69
CA ASP A 251 2.62 2.90 -5.83
C ASP A 251 2.10 4.35 -5.63
N VAL A 252 1.65 4.99 -6.71
CA VAL A 252 1.15 6.38 -6.69
C VAL A 252 -0.13 6.52 -5.87
N LEU A 253 -1.07 5.60 -6.04
CA LEU A 253 -2.34 5.60 -5.34
C LEU A 253 -2.18 5.09 -3.90
N GLU A 254 -0.97 4.69 -3.51
CA GLU A 254 -0.65 4.05 -2.24
C GLU A 254 -1.56 2.85 -1.96
N LEU A 255 -1.95 2.15 -3.03
CA LEU A 255 -2.67 0.89 -2.97
C LEU A 255 -1.66 -0.20 -2.66
N ASP A 256 -2.05 -1.17 -1.85
CA ASP A 256 -1.19 -2.31 -1.59
C ASP A 256 -1.06 -3.07 -2.91
N ALA A 257 0.15 -3.14 -3.50
CA ALA A 257 0.34 -3.83 -4.77
C ALA A 257 -0.06 -5.31 -4.67
N SER A 258 -0.08 -5.84 -3.44
CA SER A 258 -0.61 -7.16 -3.17
C SER A 258 -2.13 -7.28 -3.37
N ASP A 259 -2.92 -6.20 -3.40
CA ASP A 259 -4.34 -6.26 -3.81
C ASP A 259 -4.50 -6.73 -5.28
N GLN A 260 -3.46 -6.65 -6.12
CA GLN A 260 -3.50 -7.24 -7.48
C GLN A 260 -3.47 -8.76 -7.45
N TYR A 261 -2.79 -9.31 -6.44
CA TYR A 261 -2.49 -10.72 -6.34
C TYR A 261 -3.38 -11.39 -5.31
N PHE A 262 -3.90 -10.66 -4.33
CA PHE A 262 -4.72 -11.19 -3.25
C PHE A 262 -6.10 -10.56 -3.27
N ASP A 263 -7.11 -11.39 -3.49
CA ASP A 263 -8.52 -11.01 -3.38
C ASP A 263 -9.22 -11.82 -2.31
N LEU A 264 -10.20 -11.19 -1.66
CA LEU A 264 -11.13 -11.87 -0.75
C LEU A 264 -12.48 -11.99 -1.44
N GLU A 265 -12.86 -13.23 -1.77
CA GLU A 265 -14.09 -13.52 -2.49
C GLU A 265 -14.80 -14.71 -1.84
N GLU A 266 -16.09 -14.57 -1.52
CA GLU A 266 -16.96 -15.69 -1.10
C GLU A 266 -16.33 -16.61 -0.03
N ASN A 267 -15.69 -16.01 0.99
CA ASN A 267 -15.04 -16.75 2.08
C ASN A 267 -13.79 -17.56 1.65
N VAL A 268 -13.10 -17.08 0.62
CA VAL A 268 -11.83 -17.60 0.11
C VAL A 268 -10.83 -16.45 -0.05
N LEU A 269 -9.59 -16.66 0.39
CA LEU A 269 -8.46 -15.84 -0.03
C LEU A 269 -7.92 -16.39 -1.35
N LEU A 270 -8.08 -15.62 -2.43
CA LEU A 270 -7.56 -15.94 -3.74
C LEU A 270 -6.18 -15.29 -3.92
N PHE A 271 -5.15 -16.08 -4.20
CA PHE A 271 -3.81 -15.62 -4.54
C PHE A 271 -3.49 -15.90 -6.02
N ARG A 272 -3.51 -14.87 -6.87
CA ARG A 272 -3.15 -14.98 -8.30
C ARG A 272 -1.64 -14.82 -8.49
N VAL A 273 -1.00 -15.84 -9.03
CA VAL A 273 0.44 -15.84 -9.25
C VAL A 273 0.77 -15.15 -10.58
N PRO A 274 1.64 -14.11 -10.59
CA PRO A 274 1.97 -13.39 -11.82
C PRO A 274 2.83 -14.22 -12.78
N LYS A 275 2.55 -14.10 -14.09
CA LYS A 275 3.35 -14.71 -15.17
C LYS A 275 4.76 -14.14 -15.33
N ILE A 276 4.98 -12.89 -14.88
CA ILE A 276 6.27 -12.20 -14.99
C ILE A 276 6.71 -11.75 -13.61
N THR A 277 7.84 -12.25 -13.18
CA THR A 277 8.44 -12.01 -11.86
C THR A 277 9.73 -11.21 -12.04
N THR A 278 9.75 -9.95 -11.58
CA THR A 278 11.01 -9.26 -11.31
C THR A 278 11.37 -9.49 -9.84
N THR A 279 12.66 -9.47 -9.49
CA THR A 279 13.09 -9.63 -8.08
C THR A 279 12.42 -8.62 -7.15
N GLU A 280 12.23 -7.39 -7.61
CA GLU A 280 11.56 -6.32 -6.86
C GLU A 280 10.08 -6.65 -6.60
N LEU A 281 9.38 -7.21 -7.59
CA LEU A 281 7.98 -7.62 -7.46
C LEU A 281 7.83 -8.84 -6.55
N LEU A 282 8.74 -9.81 -6.67
CA LEU A 282 8.77 -11.00 -5.80
C LEU A 282 8.91 -10.60 -4.33
N GLU A 283 9.87 -9.74 -4.01
CA GLU A 283 10.06 -9.24 -2.64
C GLU A 283 8.81 -8.50 -2.14
N GLU A 284 8.17 -7.69 -2.98
CA GLU A 284 6.96 -6.94 -2.61
C GLU A 284 5.75 -7.85 -2.32
N ILE A 285 5.55 -8.90 -3.12
CA ILE A 285 4.51 -9.91 -2.90
C ILE A 285 4.79 -10.68 -1.60
N LYS A 286 6.03 -11.14 -1.40
CA LYS A 286 6.42 -11.87 -0.19
C LYS A 286 6.25 -11.03 1.09
N ASP A 287 6.60 -9.74 1.03
CA ASP A 287 6.42 -8.80 2.13
C ASP A 287 4.94 -8.66 2.55
N SER A 288 3.98 -8.97 1.68
CA SER A 288 2.55 -8.88 1.98
C SER A 288 1.94 -10.13 2.60
N TYR A 289 2.55 -11.31 2.42
CA TYR A 289 2.01 -12.62 2.79
C TYR A 289 1.47 -12.67 4.21
N SER A 290 2.33 -12.31 5.16
CA SER A 290 1.98 -12.33 6.58
C SER A 290 0.80 -11.42 6.89
N GLY A 291 0.73 -10.24 6.27
CA GLY A 291 -0.37 -9.29 6.46
C GLY A 291 -1.70 -9.84 5.93
N ARG A 292 -1.67 -10.46 4.75
CA ARG A 292 -2.84 -11.06 4.10
C ARG A 292 -3.37 -12.24 4.92
N LEU A 293 -2.53 -13.21 5.25
CA LEU A 293 -2.92 -14.38 6.03
C LEU A 293 -3.49 -13.99 7.41
N HIS A 294 -2.89 -13.01 8.10
CA HIS A 294 -3.43 -12.53 9.38
C HIS A 294 -4.81 -11.87 9.22
N SER A 295 -5.03 -11.07 8.17
CA SER A 295 -6.35 -10.49 7.90
C SER A 295 -7.38 -11.58 7.63
N THR A 296 -7.03 -12.54 6.77
CA THR A 296 -7.87 -13.70 6.42
C THR A 296 -8.32 -14.49 7.65
N ILE A 297 -7.42 -14.76 8.60
CA ILE A 297 -7.77 -15.42 9.87
C ILE A 297 -8.72 -14.57 10.71
N ASN A 298 -8.43 -13.27 10.83
CA ASN A 298 -9.27 -12.36 11.61
C ASN A 298 -10.68 -12.24 11.03
N ASP A 299 -10.81 -12.39 9.72
CA ASP A 299 -12.09 -12.40 9.00
C ASP A 299 -12.79 -13.78 9.06
N GLY A 300 -12.17 -14.79 9.69
CA GLY A 300 -12.71 -16.13 9.86
C GLY A 300 -12.65 -16.98 8.59
N ILE A 301 -11.80 -16.60 7.64
CA ILE A 301 -11.64 -17.28 6.36
C ILE A 301 -10.58 -18.37 6.52
N GLU A 302 -10.95 -19.59 6.16
CA GLU A 302 -10.10 -20.78 6.27
C GLU A 302 -9.70 -21.33 4.90
N ASN A 303 -10.28 -20.85 3.81
CA ASN A 303 -10.02 -21.36 2.47
C ASN A 303 -9.04 -20.45 1.73
N ILE A 304 -7.98 -21.03 1.18
CA ILE A 304 -6.99 -20.34 0.36
C ILE A 304 -6.93 -21.02 -0.99
N VAL A 305 -7.09 -20.25 -2.06
CA VAL A 305 -6.95 -20.71 -3.44
C VAL A 305 -5.77 -19.99 -4.07
N ILE A 306 -4.79 -20.74 -4.58
CA ILE A 306 -3.68 -20.21 -5.35
C ILE A 306 -3.98 -20.43 -6.82
N ASP A 307 -4.18 -19.34 -7.56
CA ASP A 307 -4.48 -19.34 -8.98
C ASP A 307 -3.20 -19.27 -9.81
N LEU A 308 -2.94 -20.37 -10.51
CA LEU A 308 -1.80 -20.62 -11.39
C LEU A 308 -2.24 -20.73 -12.85
N SER A 309 -3.48 -20.37 -13.19
CA SER A 309 -4.02 -20.52 -14.55
C SER A 309 -3.23 -19.74 -15.62
N GLU A 310 -2.55 -18.66 -15.22
CA GLU A 310 -1.70 -17.84 -16.10
C GLU A 310 -0.25 -18.35 -16.20
N ILE A 311 0.11 -19.41 -15.47
CA ILE A 311 1.45 -20.01 -15.43
C ILE A 311 1.53 -21.16 -16.43
N ASP A 312 2.20 -20.94 -17.56
CA ASP A 312 2.34 -21.94 -18.63
C ASP A 312 3.25 -23.12 -18.22
N GLU A 313 4.35 -22.83 -17.53
CA GLU A 313 5.34 -23.79 -17.03
C GLU A 313 5.81 -23.36 -15.63
N ALA A 314 6.06 -24.32 -14.75
CA ALA A 314 6.55 -24.07 -13.39
C ALA A 314 8.01 -23.58 -13.40
N GLY A 315 8.20 -22.27 -13.46
CA GLY A 315 9.50 -21.61 -13.35
C GLY A 315 10.02 -21.54 -11.91
N GLU A 316 11.32 -21.29 -11.77
CA GLU A 316 11.99 -21.15 -10.47
C GLU A 316 11.29 -20.11 -9.58
N ASP A 317 11.01 -18.92 -10.13
CA ASP A 317 10.39 -17.82 -9.39
C ASP A 317 8.96 -18.12 -8.91
N SER A 318 8.13 -18.79 -9.72
CA SER A 318 6.75 -19.12 -9.32
C SER A 318 6.71 -20.26 -8.32
N VAL A 319 7.60 -21.25 -8.46
CA VAL A 319 7.81 -22.31 -7.47
C VAL A 319 8.27 -21.74 -6.13
N GLU A 320 9.23 -20.81 -6.13
CA GLU A 320 9.71 -20.13 -4.93
C GLU A 320 8.59 -19.34 -4.25
N LEU A 321 7.84 -18.55 -5.03
CA LEU A 321 6.77 -17.69 -4.54
C LEU A 321 5.62 -18.51 -3.93
N VAL A 322 5.18 -19.57 -4.59
CA VAL A 322 4.14 -20.48 -4.07
C VAL A 322 4.66 -21.27 -2.86
N GLY A 323 5.88 -21.79 -2.93
CA GLY A 323 6.49 -22.57 -1.86
C GLY A 323 6.61 -21.79 -0.56
N GLU A 324 7.14 -20.55 -0.61
CA GLU A 324 7.23 -19.71 0.59
C GLU A 324 5.86 -19.33 1.15
N PHE A 325 4.85 -19.16 0.29
CA PHE A 325 3.49 -18.87 0.75
C PHE A 325 2.88 -20.08 1.45
N ALA A 326 3.06 -21.28 0.91
CA ALA A 326 2.59 -22.53 1.50
C ALA A 326 3.29 -22.86 2.82
N GLU A 327 4.62 -22.70 2.88
CA GLU A 327 5.40 -22.88 4.12
C GLU A 327 4.90 -21.94 5.22
N LEU A 328 4.61 -20.68 4.87
CA LEU A 328 4.05 -19.73 5.84
C LEU A 328 2.65 -20.13 6.33
N ILE A 329 1.79 -20.66 5.44
CA ILE A 329 0.47 -21.19 5.82
C ILE A 329 0.64 -22.37 6.79
N GLU A 330 1.56 -23.29 6.50
CA GLU A 330 1.84 -24.44 7.35
C GLU A 330 2.41 -24.03 8.72
N GLU A 331 3.36 -23.09 8.76
CA GLU A 331 3.94 -22.53 9.99
C GLU A 331 2.87 -21.90 10.90
N MET A 332 1.87 -21.25 10.31
CA MET A 332 0.76 -20.64 11.04
C MET A 332 -0.19 -21.69 11.65
N GLY A 333 -0.19 -22.91 11.11
CA GLY A 333 -0.99 -24.04 11.56
C GLY A 333 -2.44 -24.01 11.06
N SER A 334 -3.15 -25.14 11.25
CA SER A 334 -4.55 -25.32 10.82
C SER A 334 -5.46 -24.24 11.45
N PRO A 335 -6.13 -23.44 10.61
CA PRO A 335 -7.36 -23.91 10.00
C PRO A 335 -7.37 -23.92 8.46
N PHE A 336 -6.26 -23.57 7.79
CA PHE A 336 -6.31 -23.33 6.36
C PHE A 336 -6.47 -24.60 5.51
N LYS A 337 -7.40 -24.57 4.56
CA LYS A 337 -7.49 -25.50 3.43
C LYS A 337 -6.90 -24.82 2.21
N LEU A 338 -5.92 -25.47 1.59
CA LEU A 338 -5.26 -24.97 0.41
C LEU A 338 -5.80 -25.66 -0.84
N ALA A 339 -5.95 -24.89 -1.93
CA ALA A 339 -6.21 -25.44 -3.25
C ALA A 339 -5.47 -24.69 -4.34
N PHE A 340 -5.24 -25.37 -5.44
CA PHE A 340 -4.65 -24.82 -6.65
C PHE A 340 -5.68 -24.78 -7.78
N VAL A 341 -5.71 -23.66 -8.50
CA VAL A 341 -6.34 -23.58 -9.82
C VAL A 341 -5.22 -23.63 -10.85
N VAL A 342 -5.10 -24.74 -11.56
CA VAL A 342 -4.01 -24.95 -12.52
C VAL A 342 -4.50 -25.73 -13.73
N THR A 343 -4.11 -25.28 -14.92
CA THR A 343 -4.44 -25.94 -16.18
C THR A 343 -3.18 -26.47 -16.83
N GLY A 344 -3.06 -27.79 -17.02
CA GLY A 344 -1.90 -28.39 -17.69
C GLY A 344 -1.46 -29.74 -17.14
N GLU A 345 -0.44 -30.33 -17.79
CA GLU A 345 0.10 -31.65 -17.43
C GLU A 345 0.91 -31.60 -16.11
N ASP A 346 1.41 -30.44 -15.70
CA ASP A 346 2.25 -30.26 -14.50
C ASP A 346 1.45 -29.92 -13.23
N SER A 347 0.12 -30.10 -13.24
CA SER A 347 -0.76 -29.77 -12.11
C SER A 347 -0.37 -30.46 -10.80
N GLU A 348 0.01 -31.74 -10.86
CA GLU A 348 0.46 -32.51 -9.68
C GLU A 348 1.84 -32.07 -9.15
N MET A 349 2.63 -31.30 -9.91
CA MET A 349 3.94 -30.83 -9.46
C MET A 349 3.81 -29.97 -8.21
N TRP A 350 2.80 -29.09 -8.17
CA TRP A 350 2.58 -28.11 -7.11
C TRP A 350 2.29 -28.75 -5.75
N ARG A 351 1.77 -29.98 -5.73
CA ARG A 351 1.55 -30.78 -4.52
C ARG A 351 2.81 -31.39 -3.92
N ASN A 352 3.92 -31.36 -4.67
CA ASN A 352 5.22 -31.82 -4.16
C ASN A 352 5.98 -30.71 -3.44
N LEU A 353 5.45 -29.49 -3.39
CA LEU A 353 5.99 -28.41 -2.57
C LEU A 353 5.66 -28.69 -1.09
N ASP A 354 6.55 -28.27 -0.21
CA ASP A 354 6.38 -28.42 1.25
C ASP A 354 5.11 -27.67 1.69
N GLY A 355 4.24 -28.31 2.45
CA GLY A 355 2.97 -27.74 2.92
C GLY A 355 1.81 -27.81 1.91
N CYS A 356 2.00 -28.44 0.75
CA CYS A 356 1.01 -28.51 -0.34
C CYS A 356 0.44 -29.92 -0.59
N GLU A 357 0.80 -30.92 0.21
CA GLU A 357 0.50 -32.33 -0.07
C GLU A 357 -1.00 -32.62 -0.09
N GLU A 358 -1.73 -31.99 0.82
CA GLU A 358 -3.19 -32.11 0.97
C GLU A 358 -3.96 -31.08 0.13
N ALA A 359 -3.28 -30.28 -0.69
CA ALA A 359 -3.94 -29.27 -1.51
C ALA A 359 -4.82 -29.90 -2.59
N GLU A 360 -6.04 -29.39 -2.73
CA GLU A 360 -6.98 -29.79 -3.78
C GLU A 360 -6.62 -29.10 -5.11
N ILE A 361 -6.92 -29.73 -6.24
CA ILE A 361 -6.65 -29.17 -7.58
C ILE A 361 -7.97 -28.97 -8.32
N PHE A 362 -8.15 -27.77 -8.87
CA PHE A 362 -9.32 -27.37 -9.66
C PHE A 362 -8.89 -26.84 -11.03
N GLU A 363 -9.78 -26.98 -12.02
CA GLU A 363 -9.57 -26.43 -13.37
C GLU A 363 -10.04 -24.96 -13.49
N SER A 364 -10.85 -24.48 -12.53
CA SER A 364 -11.36 -23.10 -12.53
C SER A 364 -11.52 -22.54 -11.11
N ILE A 365 -11.46 -21.21 -11.00
CA ILE A 365 -11.69 -20.47 -9.75
C ILE A 365 -13.12 -20.67 -9.24
N GLU A 366 -14.11 -20.74 -10.15
CA GLU A 366 -15.52 -20.94 -9.80
C GLU A 366 -15.73 -22.32 -9.14
N ASP A 367 -15.09 -23.37 -9.67
CA ASP A 367 -15.16 -24.71 -9.10
C ASP A 367 -14.50 -24.79 -7.73
N ALA A 368 -13.33 -24.16 -7.58
CA ALA A 368 -12.61 -24.09 -6.32
C ALA A 368 -13.44 -23.41 -5.23
N LYS A 369 -14.03 -22.23 -5.54
CA LYS A 369 -14.90 -21.50 -4.61
C LYS A 369 -16.10 -22.33 -4.18
N SER A 370 -16.82 -22.93 -5.14
CA SER A 370 -18.02 -23.72 -4.89
C SER A 370 -17.78 -24.93 -3.97
N GLN A 371 -16.63 -25.59 -4.11
CA GLN A 371 -16.32 -26.83 -3.38
C GLN A 371 -15.62 -26.59 -2.04
N MET A 372 -14.94 -25.45 -1.88
CA MET A 372 -14.29 -25.08 -0.62
C MET A 372 -15.20 -24.30 0.35
N SER A 373 -16.30 -23.73 -0.14
CA SER A 373 -17.31 -22.96 0.62
C SER A 373 -17.89 -23.66 1.85
#